data_AF-A0A564WD38-F1
#
_entry.id   AF-A0A564WD38-F1
#
_cell.length_a   1.000
_cell.length_b   1.000
_cell.length_c   1.000
_cell.angle_alpha   90.00
_cell.angle_beta   90.00
_cell.angle_gamma   90.00
#
_symmetry.space_group_name_H-M   'P 1'
#
loop_
_entity.id
_entity.type
_entity.pdbx_description
1 polymer ?
#
loop_
_entity_poly.entity_id
_entity_poly.type
_entity_poly.pdbx_seq_one_letter_code
_entity_poly.pdbx_strand_id
1 'polypeptide(L)'
;MTNGQFAGNISPEQAWEILAANPKAQLVDVRTTAEWAFVGFPDLRPLGREVLYVSWQEFPAMAVNPRFFEEVWQLCPDREAPLVFLCRSGHRSRLAAIACAERGYQRCYNIDSGFEGVLDAGHHRGRVNGWKVANLPWVQR
;
A
#
# COMPACT_ATOMS: atom_id res chain seq x y z
N MET A 1 8.35 -26.13 -0.94
CA MET A 1 7.98 -24.86 -1.58
C MET A 1 7.13 -24.09 -0.60
N THR A 2 7.64 -23.04 0.01
CA THR A 2 6.85 -22.16 0.87
C THR A 2 5.94 -21.35 -0.04
N ASN A 3 4.64 -21.66 -0.06
CA ASN A 3 3.65 -20.78 -0.66
C ASN A 3 3.75 -19.43 0.07
N GLY A 4 3.95 -18.34 -0.67
CA GLY A 4 4.00 -17.00 -0.08
C GLY A 4 2.70 -16.73 0.70
N GLN A 5 2.82 -16.05 1.84
CA GLN A 5 1.73 -15.90 2.78
C GLN A 5 1.25 -14.46 2.82
N PHE A 6 -0.06 -14.26 2.66
CA PHE A 6 -0.70 -13.03 3.10
C PHE A 6 -0.58 -12.98 4.62
N ALA A 7 0.28 -12.09 5.12
CA ALA A 7 0.68 -12.02 6.52
C ALA A 7 -0.34 -11.31 7.41
N GLY A 8 -1.33 -10.64 6.82
CA GLY A 8 -2.49 -10.10 7.53
C GLY A 8 -2.77 -8.63 7.28
N ASN A 9 -3.81 -8.15 7.96
CA ASN A 9 -4.17 -6.73 8.02
C ASN A 9 -3.41 -6.06 9.17
N ILE A 10 -2.86 -4.88 8.92
CA ILE A 10 -2.14 -4.06 9.90
C ILE A 10 -2.65 -2.62 9.86
N SER A 11 -2.45 -1.89 10.95
CA SER A 11 -2.73 -0.46 11.01
C SER A 11 -1.68 0.36 10.23
N PRO A 12 -1.97 1.62 9.87
CA PRO A 12 -0.96 2.51 9.29
C PRO A 12 0.27 2.66 10.17
N GLU A 13 0.10 2.75 11.49
CA GLU A 13 1.19 2.89 12.47
C GLU A 13 2.08 1.64 12.47
N GLN A 14 1.49 0.44 12.49
CA GLN A 14 2.24 -0.82 12.36
C GLN A 14 2.97 -0.91 11.02
N ALA A 15 2.38 -0.40 9.94
CA ALA A 15 3.06 -0.34 8.64
C ALA A 15 4.29 0.59 8.71
N TRP A 16 4.18 1.75 9.36
CA TRP A 16 5.30 2.64 9.59
C TRP A 16 6.40 2.00 10.44
N GLU A 17 6.03 1.28 11.51
CA GLU A 17 6.98 0.53 12.34
C GLU A 17 7.75 -0.51 11.52
N ILE A 18 7.07 -1.28 10.67
CA ILE A 18 7.72 -2.25 9.76
C ILE A 18 8.69 -1.55 8.81
N LEU A 19 8.27 -0.43 8.21
CA LEU A 19 9.09 0.34 7.26
C LEU A 19 10.33 0.96 7.92
N ALA A 20 10.21 1.41 9.17
CA ALA A 20 11.30 1.99 9.94
C ALA A 20 12.27 0.94 10.51
N ALA A 21 11.76 -0.21 10.96
CA ALA A 21 12.56 -1.25 11.58
C ALA A 21 13.32 -2.12 10.56
N ASN A 22 12.83 -2.22 9.32
CA ASN A 22 13.44 -3.06 8.30
C ASN A 22 13.79 -2.25 7.03
N PRO A 23 15.09 -1.98 6.78
CA PRO A 23 15.55 -1.27 5.59
C PRO A 23 15.13 -1.89 4.25
N LYS A 24 14.81 -3.19 4.23
CA LYS A 24 14.33 -3.89 3.02
C LYS A 24 12.83 -3.75 2.79
N ALA A 25 12.03 -3.42 3.81
CA ALA A 25 10.57 -3.50 3.75
C ALA A 25 9.96 -2.41 2.87
N GLN A 26 9.24 -2.70 1.78
CA GLN A 26 8.75 -1.66 0.86
C GLN A 26 7.29 -1.28 1.11
N LEU A 27 6.97 0.01 0.91
CA LEU A 27 5.59 0.49 0.79
C LEU A 27 5.18 0.46 -0.68
N VAL A 28 4.13 -0.29 -1.00
CA VAL A 28 3.54 -0.34 -2.33
C VAL A 28 2.21 0.42 -2.32
N ASP A 29 2.19 1.60 -2.90
CA ASP A 29 0.96 2.37 -3.10
C ASP A 29 0.25 1.87 -4.37
N VAL A 30 -0.89 1.21 -4.17
CA VAL A 30 -1.67 0.57 -5.24
C VAL A 30 -2.89 1.37 -5.68
N ARG A 31 -2.98 2.62 -5.24
CA ARG A 31 -4.02 3.56 -5.69
C ARG A 31 -3.85 3.88 -7.18
N THR A 32 -4.86 4.51 -7.75
CA THR A 32 -4.79 4.96 -9.13
C THR A 32 -3.90 6.20 -9.26
N THR A 33 -3.42 6.46 -10.47
CA THR A 33 -2.70 7.70 -10.82
C THR A 33 -3.53 8.96 -10.52
N ALA A 34 -4.85 8.90 -10.69
CA ALA A 34 -5.75 9.99 -10.34
C ALA A 34 -5.79 10.23 -8.82
N GLU A 35 -5.83 9.17 -8.01
CA GLU A 35 -5.77 9.31 -6.56
C GLU A 35 -4.43 9.91 -6.11
N TRP A 36 -3.31 9.50 -6.72
CA TRP A 36 -2.01 10.11 -6.45
C TRP A 36 -2.00 11.62 -6.74
N ALA A 37 -2.44 12.01 -7.94
CA ALA A 37 -2.44 13.40 -8.39
C ALA A 37 -3.38 14.30 -7.56
N PHE A 38 -4.58 13.82 -7.21
CA PHE A 38 -5.60 14.69 -6.60
C PHE A 38 -5.72 14.55 -5.08
N VAL A 39 -5.22 13.47 -4.47
CA VAL A 39 -5.35 13.21 -3.02
C VAL A 39 -4.02 13.36 -2.29
N GLY A 40 -2.91 13.17 -2.98
CA GLY A 40 -1.56 13.19 -2.42
C GLY A 40 -0.95 11.79 -2.25
N PHE A 41 0.26 11.76 -1.68
CA PHE A 41 1.20 10.65 -1.66
C PHE A 41 1.68 10.38 -0.22
N PRO A 42 1.84 9.11 0.20
CA PRO A 42 2.61 8.81 1.42
C PRO A 42 4.06 9.28 1.26
N ASP A 43 4.68 9.74 2.35
CA ASP A 43 6.02 10.30 2.32
C ASP A 43 6.99 9.46 3.17
N LEU A 44 7.93 8.78 2.52
CA LEU A 44 8.97 7.99 3.20
C LEU A 44 10.32 8.70 3.29
N ARG A 45 10.42 9.98 2.89
CA ARG A 45 11.65 10.77 3.03
C ARG A 45 12.20 10.83 4.47
N PRO A 46 11.38 10.89 5.54
CA PRO A 46 11.89 10.81 6.92
C PRO A 46 12.64 9.51 7.24
N LEU A 47 12.38 8.43 6.49
CA LEU A 47 13.11 7.17 6.58
C LEU A 47 14.28 7.08 5.59
N GLY A 48 14.46 8.07 4.71
CA GLY A 48 15.44 8.06 3.61
C GLY A 48 15.05 7.12 2.48
N ARG A 49 13.74 6.93 2.23
CA ARG A 49 13.21 5.89 1.33
C ARG A 49 12.16 6.42 0.36
N GLU A 50 11.97 5.66 -0.71
CA GLU A 50 10.98 5.92 -1.76
C GLU A 50 9.79 4.96 -1.64
N VAL A 51 8.65 5.40 -2.16
CA VAL A 51 7.42 4.60 -2.25
C VAL A 51 7.38 3.92 -3.61
N LEU A 52 6.95 2.65 -3.65
CA LEU A 52 6.72 1.94 -4.91
C LEU A 52 5.30 2.21 -5.39
N TYR A 53 5.17 2.90 -6.53
CA TYR A 53 3.88 3.25 -7.11
C TYR A 53 3.50 2.25 -8.21
N VAL A 54 2.55 1.37 -7.92
CA VAL A 54 2.08 0.35 -8.87
C VAL A 54 0.58 0.21 -8.73
N SER A 55 -0.21 0.74 -9.66
CA SER A 55 -1.67 0.71 -9.55
C SER A 55 -2.22 -0.72 -9.67
N TRP A 56 -3.01 -1.14 -8.67
CA TRP A 56 -3.72 -2.43 -8.72
C TRP A 56 -4.85 -2.42 -9.75
N GLN A 57 -5.55 -1.30 -9.84
CA GLN A 57 -6.61 -1.06 -10.82
C GLN A 57 -6.33 0.22 -11.59
N GLU A 58 -6.66 0.22 -12.88
CA GLU A 58 -6.36 1.33 -13.78
C GLU A 58 -7.61 2.13 -14.12
N PHE A 59 -7.54 3.44 -13.97
CA PHE A 59 -8.59 4.37 -14.39
C PHE A 59 -8.62 4.46 -15.94
N PRO A 60 -9.78 4.64 -16.60
CA PRO A 60 -11.13 4.83 -16.05
C PRO A 60 -11.92 3.54 -15.80
N ALA A 61 -11.52 2.43 -16.43
CA ALA A 61 -12.28 1.18 -16.37
C ALA A 61 -12.25 0.51 -14.98
N MET A 62 -11.28 0.88 -14.13
CA MET A 62 -11.00 0.24 -12.85
C MET A 62 -10.75 -1.27 -12.99
N ALA A 63 -10.29 -1.69 -14.17
CA ALA A 63 -9.88 -3.06 -14.44
C ALA A 63 -8.58 -3.35 -13.68
N VAL A 64 -8.41 -4.60 -13.23
CA VAL A 64 -7.16 -5.04 -12.59
C VAL A 64 -6.03 -4.94 -13.60
N ASN A 65 -4.91 -4.33 -13.19
CA ASN A 65 -3.70 -4.25 -14.02
C ASN A 65 -3.13 -5.68 -14.22
N PRO A 66 -3.13 -6.23 -15.45
CA PRO A 66 -2.65 -7.58 -15.70
C PRO A 66 -1.13 -7.73 -15.47
N ARG A 67 -0.38 -6.62 -15.49
CA ARG A 67 1.06 -6.56 -15.26
C ARG A 67 1.44 -6.19 -13.83
N PHE A 68 0.47 -6.02 -12.93
CA PHE A 68 0.70 -5.58 -11.56
C PHE A 68 1.86 -6.32 -10.87
N PHE A 69 1.85 -7.65 -10.94
CA PHE A 69 2.91 -8.44 -10.31
C PHE A 69 4.28 -8.25 -10.96
N GLU A 70 4.32 -8.17 -12.30
CA GLU A 70 5.57 -7.95 -13.03
C GLU A 70 6.19 -6.61 -12.64
N GLU A 71 5.37 -5.56 -12.56
CA GLU A 71 5.80 -4.22 -12.13
C GLU A 71 6.30 -4.22 -10.67
N VAL A 72 5.59 -4.88 -9.74
CA VAL A 72 6.07 -5.04 -8.35
C VAL A 72 7.38 -5.83 -8.30
N TRP A 73 7.52 -6.88 -9.10
CA TRP A 73 8.74 -7.68 -9.16
C TRP A 73 9.94 -6.87 -9.66
N GLN A 74 9.77 -6.11 -10.74
CA GLN A 74 10.84 -5.27 -11.29
C GLN A 74 11.33 -4.24 -10.25
N LEU A 75 10.43 -3.68 -9.45
CA LEU A 75 10.75 -2.69 -8.41
C LEU A 75 11.28 -3.32 -7.12
N CYS A 76 10.85 -4.53 -6.77
CA CYS A 76 11.24 -5.23 -5.55
C CYS A 76 11.53 -6.72 -5.82
N PRO A 77 12.72 -7.08 -6.32
CA PRO A 77 13.04 -8.47 -6.65
C PRO A 77 13.26 -9.38 -5.44
N ASP A 78 13.55 -8.83 -4.26
CA ASP A 78 13.72 -9.58 -3.02
C ASP A 78 12.37 -10.08 -2.50
N ARG A 79 12.05 -11.37 -2.74
CA ARG A 79 10.80 -12.00 -2.28
C ARG A 79 10.69 -12.15 -0.76
N GLU A 80 11.80 -12.00 -0.05
CA GLU A 80 11.82 -12.01 1.40
C GLU A 80 11.46 -10.64 1.97
N ALA A 81 11.64 -9.54 1.23
CA ALA A 81 11.36 -8.19 1.71
C ALA A 81 9.88 -8.08 2.18
N PRO A 82 9.62 -7.53 3.38
CA PRO A 82 8.25 -7.21 3.76
C PRO A 82 7.64 -6.20 2.80
N LEU A 83 6.46 -6.49 2.28
CA LEU A 83 5.68 -5.57 1.45
C LEU A 83 4.44 -5.14 2.22
N VAL A 84 4.29 -3.84 2.44
CA VAL A 84 3.06 -3.25 3.01
C VAL A 84 2.31 -2.54 1.88
N PHE A 85 1.06 -2.92 1.66
CA PHE A 85 0.25 -2.44 0.53
C PHE A 85 -0.75 -1.38 0.99
N LEU A 86 -0.77 -0.25 0.29
CA LEU A 86 -1.61 0.90 0.58
C LEU A 86 -2.61 1.14 -0.54
N CYS A 87 -3.90 1.22 -0.23
CA CYS A 87 -4.89 1.80 -1.13
C CYS A 87 -5.65 2.93 -0.41
N ARG A 88 -6.77 3.41 -0.95
CA ARG A 88 -7.57 4.46 -0.28
C ARG A 88 -8.10 4.06 1.10
N SER A 89 -8.60 2.84 1.24
CA SER A 89 -9.35 2.39 2.44
C SER A 89 -9.20 0.89 2.71
N GLY A 90 -8.03 0.30 2.43
CA GLY A 90 -7.66 -1.09 2.73
C GLY A 90 -8.22 -2.22 1.85
N HIS A 91 -9.21 -1.97 0.99
CA HIS A 91 -9.87 -3.06 0.26
C HIS A 91 -9.04 -3.57 -0.94
N ARG A 92 -8.63 -2.66 -1.83
CA ARG A 92 -7.85 -3.00 -3.03
C ARG A 92 -6.44 -3.48 -2.69
N SER A 93 -5.83 -2.88 -1.67
CA SER A 93 -4.51 -3.28 -1.16
C SER A 93 -4.50 -4.70 -0.59
N ARG A 94 -5.61 -5.17 0.01
CA ARG A 94 -5.73 -6.56 0.43
C ARG A 94 -5.65 -7.53 -0.75
N LEU A 95 -6.34 -7.22 -1.85
CA LEU A 95 -6.32 -8.05 -3.06
C LEU A 95 -4.92 -8.06 -3.70
N ALA A 96 -4.27 -6.90 -3.79
CA ALA A 96 -2.90 -6.78 -4.26
C ALA A 96 -1.91 -7.60 -3.41
N ALA A 97 -2.02 -7.51 -2.08
CA ALA A 97 -1.17 -8.25 -1.15
C ALA A 97 -1.31 -9.77 -1.31
N ILE A 98 -2.55 -10.25 -1.46
CA ILE A 98 -2.83 -11.67 -1.73
C ILE A 98 -2.24 -12.09 -3.08
N ALA A 99 -2.43 -11.30 -4.14
CA ALA A 99 -1.91 -11.62 -5.47
C ALA A 99 -0.37 -11.70 -5.52
N CYS A 100 0.34 -10.90 -4.72
CA CYS A 100 1.78 -10.98 -4.53
C CYS A 100 2.20 -12.21 -3.69
N ALA A 101 1.46 -12.49 -2.61
CA ALA A 101 1.72 -13.67 -1.78
C ALA A 101 1.56 -14.98 -2.56
N GLU A 102 0.50 -15.11 -3.36
CA GLU A 102 0.28 -16.26 -4.26
C GLU A 102 1.41 -16.48 -5.27
N ARG A 103 2.22 -15.45 -5.53
CA ARG A 103 3.37 -15.49 -6.43
C ARG A 103 4.73 -15.51 -5.69
N GLY A 104 4.71 -15.87 -4.42
CA GLY A 104 5.91 -16.24 -3.66
C GLY A 104 6.55 -15.13 -2.83
N TYR A 105 5.93 -13.94 -2.71
CA TYR A 105 6.36 -12.99 -1.67
C TYR A 105 6.00 -13.54 -0.29
N GLN A 106 6.96 -13.56 0.62
CA GLN A 106 6.77 -14.24 1.91
C GLN A 106 6.02 -13.41 2.94
N ARG A 107 6.11 -12.08 2.86
CA ARG A 107 5.65 -11.14 3.90
C ARG A 107 4.81 -10.01 3.28
N CYS A 108 3.57 -10.31 2.91
CA CYS A 108 2.65 -9.33 2.33
C CYS A 108 1.60 -8.87 3.36
N TYR A 109 1.55 -7.57 3.66
CA TYR A 109 0.61 -6.98 4.61
C TYR A 109 -0.32 -5.98 3.94
N ASN A 110 -1.58 -5.96 4.37
CA ASN A 110 -2.55 -4.94 3.96
C ASN A 110 -2.66 -3.83 5.01
N ILE A 111 -2.57 -2.57 4.60
CA ILE A 111 -2.87 -1.42 5.46
C ILE A 111 -4.39 -1.22 5.49
N ASP A 112 -5.05 -1.69 6.54
CA ASP A 112 -6.51 -1.93 6.56
C ASP A 112 -7.37 -0.66 6.47
N SER A 113 -6.88 0.47 7.00
CA SER A 113 -7.55 1.76 6.85
C SER A 113 -7.07 2.54 5.63
N GLY A 114 -6.08 2.05 4.88
CA GLY A 114 -5.55 2.71 3.71
C GLY A 114 -5.05 4.15 3.98
N PHE A 115 -5.05 4.96 2.93
CA PHE A 115 -4.53 6.34 2.97
C PHE A 115 -5.52 7.33 3.60
N GLU A 116 -6.81 7.22 3.25
CA GLU A 116 -7.85 8.17 3.66
C GLU A 116 -8.90 7.57 4.60
N GLY A 117 -8.86 6.26 4.88
CA GLY A 117 -9.80 5.66 5.81
C GLY A 117 -11.21 5.47 5.26
N VAL A 118 -12.12 5.13 6.17
CA VAL A 118 -13.57 5.02 5.93
C VAL A 118 -14.22 6.41 5.86
N LEU A 119 -15.50 6.44 5.47
CA LEU A 119 -16.32 7.65 5.52
C LEU A 119 -16.77 7.92 6.97
N ASP A 120 -16.76 9.19 7.39
CA ASP A 120 -17.45 9.64 8.59
C ASP A 120 -18.98 9.71 8.38
N ALA A 121 -19.73 10.05 9.43
CA ALA A 121 -21.19 10.21 9.36
C ALA A 121 -21.65 11.30 8.37
N GLY A 122 -20.77 12.25 8.04
CA GLY A 122 -20.99 13.28 7.04
C GLY A 122 -20.54 12.90 5.63
N HIS A 123 -20.15 11.64 5.40
CA HIS A 123 -19.61 11.15 4.13
C HIS A 123 -18.28 11.80 3.70
N HIS A 124 -17.42 12.16 4.67
CA HIS A 124 -16.07 12.63 4.40
C HIS A 124 -15.02 11.60 4.81
N ARG A 125 -13.97 11.44 3.99
CA ARG A 125 -12.79 10.64 4.33
C ARG A 125 -11.71 11.52 5.00
N GLY A 126 -10.67 10.87 5.51
CA GLY A 126 -9.53 11.52 6.13
C GLY A 126 -9.80 12.07 7.53
N ARG A 127 -10.84 11.55 8.22
CA ARG A 127 -11.27 12.03 9.54
C ARG A 127 -11.43 10.94 10.61
N VAL A 128 -11.70 9.70 10.21
CA VAL A 128 -11.97 8.59 11.15
C VAL A 128 -10.73 7.75 11.39
N ASN A 129 -10.05 7.33 10.32
CA ASN A 129 -8.86 6.49 10.35
C ASN A 129 -8.06 6.65 9.03
N GLY A 130 -7.00 5.87 8.87
CA GLY A 130 -6.15 5.89 7.68
C GLY A 130 -4.82 6.62 7.92
N TRP A 131 -3.90 6.48 6.98
CA TRP A 131 -2.55 7.06 7.04
C TRP A 131 -2.54 8.55 7.39
N LYS A 132 -3.44 9.33 6.78
CA LYS A 132 -3.57 10.77 7.07
C LYS A 132 -4.00 11.04 8.52
N VAL A 133 -4.95 10.25 9.05
CA VAL A 133 -5.49 10.42 10.41
C VAL A 133 -4.50 9.92 11.46
N ALA A 134 -3.73 8.88 11.14
CA ALA A 134 -2.60 8.39 11.93
C ALA A 134 -1.43 9.40 12.03
N ASN A 135 -1.57 10.58 11.40
CA ASN A 135 -0.56 11.64 11.36
C ASN A 135 0.80 11.16 10.82
N LEU A 136 0.78 10.15 9.94
CA LEU A 136 1.98 9.66 9.27
C LEU A 136 2.36 10.59 8.11
N PRO A 137 3.65 10.73 7.78
CA PRO A 137 4.09 11.68 6.76
C PRO A 137 3.44 11.44 5.38
N TRP A 138 2.98 12.53 4.77
CA TRP A 138 2.38 12.55 3.45
C TRP A 138 2.50 13.95 2.82
N VAL A 139 2.36 14.03 1.50
CA VAL A 139 2.41 15.30 0.75
C VAL A 139 1.35 15.33 -0.36
N GLN A 140 0.95 16.54 -0.78
CA GLN A 140 0.11 16.77 -1.96
C GLN A 140 0.80 17.82 -2.83
N ARG A 141 0.84 17.59 -4.14
CA ARG A 141 1.54 18.43 -5.12
C ARG A 141 0.69 18.61 -6.35
#